data_AF-A0A0C9V2C7-F1
#
_entry.id   AF-A0A0C9V2C7-F1
#
_cell.length_a   1.000
_cell.length_b   1.000
_cell.length_c   1.000
_cell.angle_alpha   90.00
_cell.angle_beta   90.00
_cell.angle_gamma   90.00
#
_symmetry.space_group_name_H-M   'P 1'
#
loop_
_entity.id
_entity.type
_entity.pdbx_description
1 polymer ?
#
loop_
_entity_poly.entity_id
_entity_poly.type
_entity_poly.pdbx_seq_one_letter_code
_entity_poly.pdbx_strand_id
1 'polypeptide(L)'
;MREYFPRGGLAVFDLEFDLGTPTKRKVYAAAASIIASNIKQANPKNIIVTISDHTDESSGDLFLGKEGCKDVAVMDVLLSPFKLQLPGGMLFILACGSIVRNTESYASLLDAIGRYNLFCAIMFDAARLQPIFTWPFLIHITEGVIIEGHCVEDVVEAALGTSRRLGRHTGVYLAVLCPTSSSIRKVLNITKYVWSHRDHRPWGQPLPVQCPQCGTLQKWQRSTCHHSTYIFKCHYHKCGWDIVSGTFHKPPHIFKRTKPKNVEVIQQGKFTAWLKSTLPPRVVDVKVV
;
A
#
# COMPACT_ATOMS: atom_id res chain seq x y z
N MET A 1 -30.01 14.82 -4.01
CA MET A 1 -28.58 15.06 -4.31
C MET A 1 -28.31 16.38 -5.05
N ARG A 2 -29.11 16.77 -6.07
CA ARG A 2 -28.96 18.08 -6.75
C ARG A 2 -29.01 19.30 -5.81
N GLU A 3 -29.84 19.27 -4.77
CA GLU A 3 -29.96 20.36 -3.79
C GLU A 3 -28.70 20.55 -2.92
N TYR A 4 -27.92 19.49 -2.70
CA TYR A 4 -26.66 19.54 -1.95
C TYR A 4 -25.45 19.88 -2.83
N PHE A 5 -25.59 19.72 -4.15
CA PHE A 5 -24.53 19.91 -5.14
C PHE A 5 -25.04 20.73 -6.33
N PRO A 6 -25.42 22.00 -6.12
CA PRO A 6 -26.11 22.81 -7.12
C PRO A 6 -25.27 23.12 -8.36
N ARG A 7 -23.96 22.86 -8.33
CA ARG A 7 -23.03 23.03 -9.46
C ARG A 7 -22.40 21.72 -9.95
N GLY A 8 -23.02 20.58 -9.60
CA GLY A 8 -22.42 19.26 -9.75
C GLY A 8 -21.71 18.82 -8.48
N GLY A 9 -21.51 17.50 -8.34
CA GLY A 9 -20.93 16.86 -7.16
C GLY A 9 -19.82 15.90 -7.56
N LEU A 10 -20.04 14.61 -7.32
CA LEU A 10 -19.13 13.54 -7.68
C LEU A 10 -19.45 13.01 -9.10
N ALA A 11 -18.44 12.93 -9.96
CA ALA A 11 -18.50 12.16 -11.21
C ALA A 11 -17.63 10.92 -11.06
N VAL A 12 -18.18 9.76 -11.42
CA VAL A 12 -17.49 8.47 -11.38
C VAL A 12 -17.39 7.94 -12.79
N PHE A 13 -16.19 7.53 -13.19
CA PHE A 13 -15.91 6.92 -14.48
C PHE A 13 -15.21 5.59 -14.24
N ASP A 14 -15.84 4.50 -14.65
CA ASP A 14 -15.26 3.17 -14.57
C ASP A 14 -14.66 2.79 -15.93
N LEU A 15 -13.45 2.25 -15.91
CA LEU A 15 -12.75 1.78 -17.09
C LEU A 15 -12.07 0.45 -16.80
N GLU A 16 -12.59 -0.62 -17.40
CA GLU A 16 -11.91 -1.90 -17.41
C GLU A 16 -10.72 -1.86 -18.37
N PHE A 17 -9.65 -2.59 -18.04
CA PHE A 17 -8.48 -2.71 -18.89
C PHE A 17 -8.08 -4.17 -19.11
N ASP A 18 -7.68 -4.48 -20.34
CA ASP A 18 -6.92 -5.67 -20.71
C ASP A 18 -5.83 -5.18 -21.66
N LEU A 19 -4.58 -5.32 -21.24
CA LEU A 19 -3.42 -4.78 -21.96
C LEU A 19 -2.56 -5.91 -22.55
N GLY A 20 -3.08 -7.13 -22.57
CA GLY A 20 -2.32 -8.34 -22.87
C GLY A 20 -1.73 -8.34 -24.28
N THR A 21 -2.45 -7.75 -25.23
CA THR A 21 -2.02 -7.66 -26.63
C THR A 21 -2.01 -6.21 -27.15
N PRO A 22 -1.23 -5.90 -28.20
CA PRO A 22 -1.24 -4.58 -28.82
C PRO A 22 -2.64 -4.11 -29.26
N THR A 23 -3.47 -5.03 -29.77
CA THR A 23 -4.84 -4.72 -30.19
C THR A 23 -5.70 -4.30 -29.00
N LYS A 24 -5.64 -5.04 -27.88
CA LYS A 24 -6.40 -4.70 -26.68
C LYS A 24 -5.91 -3.39 -26.04
N ARG A 25 -4.60 -3.10 -26.10
CA ARG A 25 -4.05 -1.78 -25.70
C ARG A 25 -4.61 -0.62 -26.52
N LYS A 26 -4.79 -0.79 -27.84
CA LYS A 26 -5.43 0.23 -28.68
C LYS A 26 -6.90 0.45 -28.30
N VAL A 27 -7.63 -0.62 -27.99
CA VAL A 27 -9.02 -0.55 -27.52
C VAL A 27 -9.10 0.21 -26.19
N TYR A 28 -8.23 -0.12 -25.23
CA TYR A 28 -8.12 0.61 -23.97
C TYR A 28 -7.82 2.10 -24.21
N ALA A 29 -6.82 2.44 -25.02
CA ALA A 29 -6.44 3.82 -25.28
C ALA A 29 -7.59 4.63 -25.92
N ALA A 30 -8.39 4.04 -26.80
CA ALA A 30 -9.56 4.68 -27.38
C ALA A 30 -10.63 4.95 -26.32
N ALA A 31 -10.97 3.95 -25.49
CA ALA A 31 -11.93 4.11 -24.40
C ALA A 31 -11.46 5.14 -23.35
N ALA A 32 -10.18 5.08 -22.97
CA ALA A 32 -9.56 6.01 -22.05
C ALA A 32 -9.58 7.46 -22.58
N SER A 33 -9.38 7.66 -23.88
CA SER A 33 -9.46 9.00 -24.51
C SER A 33 -10.86 9.62 -24.43
N ILE A 34 -11.90 8.80 -24.53
CA ILE A 34 -13.29 9.25 -24.34
C ILE A 34 -13.49 9.71 -22.90
N ILE A 35 -13.06 8.90 -21.92
CA ILE A 35 -13.16 9.26 -20.50
C ILE A 35 -12.33 10.50 -20.18
N ALA A 36 -11.11 10.63 -20.71
CA ALA A 36 -10.27 11.82 -20.53
C ALA A 36 -10.95 13.10 -21.05
N SER A 37 -11.69 12.99 -22.17
CA SER A 37 -12.49 14.10 -22.70
C SER A 37 -13.67 14.44 -21.79
N ASN A 38 -14.35 13.43 -21.23
CA ASN A 38 -15.43 13.64 -20.27
C ASN A 38 -14.94 14.28 -18.97
N ILE A 39 -13.77 13.85 -18.45
CA ILE A 39 -13.13 14.47 -17.28
C ILE A 39 -12.82 15.94 -17.59
N LYS A 40 -12.24 16.23 -18.77
CA LYS A 40 -11.96 17.60 -19.19
C LYS A 40 -13.24 18.46 -19.24
N GLN A 41 -14.34 17.90 -19.77
CA GLN A 41 -15.62 18.60 -19.82
C GLN A 41 -16.22 18.84 -18.44
N ALA A 42 -16.10 17.86 -17.54
CA ALA A 42 -16.54 18.00 -16.14
C ALA A 42 -15.73 19.03 -15.35
N ASN A 43 -14.50 19.31 -15.80
CA ASN A 43 -13.57 20.28 -15.19
C ASN A 43 -13.48 20.15 -13.66
N PRO A 44 -13.14 18.96 -13.14
CA PRO A 44 -13.12 18.72 -11.71
C PRO A 44 -12.00 19.51 -11.03
N LYS A 45 -12.28 19.99 -9.82
CA LYS A 45 -11.26 20.61 -8.96
C LYS A 45 -10.26 19.59 -8.42
N ASN A 46 -10.74 18.40 -8.10
CA ASN A 46 -9.99 17.32 -7.48
C ASN A 46 -10.22 16.02 -8.26
N ILE A 47 -9.17 15.22 -8.44
CA ILE A 47 -9.24 13.93 -9.12
C ILE A 47 -8.68 12.84 -8.20
N ILE A 48 -9.44 11.77 -8.06
CA ILE A 48 -9.01 10.54 -7.40
C ILE A 48 -9.01 9.45 -8.46
N VAL A 49 -7.87 8.79 -8.61
CA VAL A 49 -7.70 7.62 -9.48
C VAL A 49 -7.58 6.40 -8.59
N THR A 50 -8.41 5.39 -8.84
CA THR A 50 -8.30 4.09 -8.17
C THR A 50 -7.97 3.04 -9.21
N ILE A 51 -6.86 2.33 -9.02
CA ILE A 51 -6.49 1.17 -9.84
C ILE A 51 -6.68 -0.06 -8.96
N SER A 52 -7.60 -0.94 -9.36
CA SER A 52 -7.87 -2.21 -8.68
C SER A 52 -7.49 -3.37 -9.60
N ASP A 53 -6.55 -4.19 -9.15
CA ASP A 53 -6.07 -5.33 -9.94
C ASP A 53 -5.36 -6.35 -9.04
N HIS A 54 -5.05 -7.53 -9.57
CA HIS A 54 -4.04 -8.40 -9.02
C HIS A 54 -2.66 -8.00 -9.52
N THR A 55 -1.64 -8.37 -8.76
CA THR A 55 -0.27 -8.28 -9.23
C THR A 55 0.26 -9.68 -9.51
N ASP A 56 1.08 -9.80 -10.55
CA ASP A 56 1.82 -11.02 -10.80
C ASP A 56 2.89 -11.19 -9.72
N GLU A 57 2.93 -12.37 -9.09
CA GLU A 57 3.89 -12.63 -8.00
C GLU A 57 5.33 -12.75 -8.54
N SER A 58 5.51 -13.07 -9.83
CA SER A 58 6.83 -13.25 -10.45
C SER A 58 7.44 -11.93 -10.93
N SER A 59 6.69 -11.10 -11.66
CA SER A 59 7.19 -9.80 -12.14
C SER A 59 7.02 -8.70 -11.10
N GLY A 60 5.96 -8.75 -10.28
CA GLY A 60 5.60 -7.67 -9.37
C GLY A 60 4.60 -6.68 -9.95
N ASP A 61 4.40 -6.68 -11.26
CA ASP A 61 3.53 -5.72 -11.94
C ASP A 61 2.05 -6.09 -11.87
N LEU A 62 1.20 -5.13 -12.24
CA LEU A 62 -0.23 -5.34 -12.45
C LEU A 62 -0.49 -6.40 -13.52
N PHE A 63 -1.58 -7.14 -13.38
CA PHE A 63 -1.95 -8.20 -14.30
C PHE A 63 -2.42 -7.63 -15.63
N LEU A 64 -1.67 -7.92 -16.70
CA LEU A 64 -1.94 -7.35 -18.02
C LEU A 64 -3.06 -8.05 -18.79
N GLY A 65 -3.46 -9.25 -18.38
CA GLY A 65 -4.33 -10.15 -19.15
C GLY A 65 -3.66 -11.50 -19.42
N LYS A 66 -4.46 -12.48 -19.85
CA LYS A 66 -4.01 -13.89 -20.01
C LYS A 66 -2.88 -14.09 -21.02
N GLU A 67 -2.76 -13.20 -22.00
CA GLU A 67 -1.75 -13.25 -23.08
C GLU A 67 -0.62 -12.22 -22.86
N GLY A 68 -0.43 -11.78 -21.61
CA GLY A 68 0.43 -10.66 -21.25
C GLY A 68 1.85 -10.74 -21.78
N CYS A 69 2.20 -9.81 -22.68
CA CYS A 69 3.58 -9.54 -23.04
C CYS A 69 4.23 -8.68 -21.93
N LYS A 70 5.34 -9.16 -21.35
CA LYS A 70 6.01 -8.55 -20.17
C LYS A 70 6.78 -7.25 -20.46
N ASP A 71 6.89 -6.84 -21.72
CA ASP A 71 7.75 -5.72 -22.14
C ASP A 71 7.10 -4.34 -22.05
N VAL A 72 6.05 -4.18 -21.24
CA VAL A 72 5.24 -2.95 -21.21
C VAL A 72 5.30 -2.29 -19.85
N ALA A 73 5.67 -1.00 -19.83
CA ALA A 73 5.51 -0.15 -18.66
C ALA A 73 4.02 0.07 -18.36
N VAL A 74 3.44 -0.80 -17.55
CA VAL A 74 1.99 -0.90 -17.34
C VAL A 74 1.38 0.41 -16.87
N MET A 75 2.01 1.04 -15.88
CA MET A 75 1.54 2.31 -15.33
C MET A 75 1.50 3.42 -16.39
N ASP A 76 2.44 3.43 -17.32
CA ASP A 76 2.44 4.41 -18.41
C ASP A 76 1.33 4.16 -19.41
N VAL A 77 1.07 2.90 -19.77
CA VAL A 77 -0.05 2.58 -20.65
C VAL A 77 -1.38 2.96 -20.01
N LEU A 78 -1.54 2.71 -18.71
CA LEU A 78 -2.76 3.05 -17.98
C LEU A 78 -2.97 4.56 -17.87
N LEU A 79 -1.93 5.32 -17.50
CA LEU A 79 -2.05 6.73 -17.13
C LEU A 79 -1.82 7.71 -18.29
N SER A 80 -1.08 7.32 -19.34
CA SER A 80 -0.77 8.21 -20.46
C SER A 80 -1.98 8.84 -21.16
N PRO A 81 -3.13 8.16 -21.34
CA PRO A 81 -4.32 8.79 -21.92
C PRO A 81 -4.86 9.94 -21.09
N PHE A 82 -4.54 9.98 -19.78
CA PHE A 82 -5.03 10.96 -18.82
C PHE A 82 -3.96 12.00 -18.43
N LYS A 83 -2.83 12.05 -19.13
CA LYS A 83 -1.66 12.89 -18.76
C LYS A 83 -2.01 14.36 -18.49
N LEU A 84 -3.00 14.92 -19.18
CA LEU A 84 -3.42 16.31 -19.02
C LEU A 84 -4.35 16.54 -17.83
N GLN A 85 -5.03 15.50 -17.37
CA GLN A 85 -6.03 15.55 -16.31
C GLN A 85 -5.41 15.21 -14.94
N LEU A 86 -4.45 14.28 -14.90
CA LEU A 86 -3.88 13.76 -13.66
C LEU A 86 -3.07 14.72 -12.77
N PRO A 87 -2.46 15.82 -13.25
CA PRO A 87 -1.66 16.68 -12.39
C PRO A 87 -2.43 17.15 -11.14
N GLY A 88 -1.83 16.95 -9.96
CA GLY A 88 -2.45 17.24 -8.66
C GLY A 88 -3.43 16.18 -8.16
N GLY A 89 -3.68 15.11 -8.92
CA GLY A 89 -4.57 14.02 -8.53
C GLY A 89 -4.00 13.12 -7.43
N MET A 90 -4.89 12.41 -6.75
CA MET A 90 -4.58 11.39 -5.74
C MET A 90 -4.74 9.98 -6.35
N LEU A 91 -3.79 9.09 -6.10
CA LEU A 91 -3.79 7.72 -6.63
C LEU A 91 -3.96 6.68 -5.51
N PHE A 92 -4.93 5.78 -5.65
CA PHE A 92 -5.07 4.59 -4.81
C PHE A 92 -4.73 3.33 -5.63
N ILE A 93 -3.72 2.58 -5.20
CA ILE A 93 -3.36 1.29 -5.78
C ILE A 93 -3.96 0.18 -4.91
N LEU A 94 -5.14 -0.31 -5.32
CA LEU A 94 -5.83 -1.45 -4.72
C LEU A 94 -5.35 -2.76 -5.34
N ALA A 95 -4.04 -3.00 -5.26
CA ALA A 95 -3.41 -4.18 -5.81
C ALA A 95 -2.61 -4.98 -4.78
N CYS A 96 -2.31 -6.23 -5.09
CA CYS A 96 -1.48 -7.07 -4.23
C CYS A 96 -0.07 -6.48 -4.05
N GLY A 97 0.54 -6.76 -2.90
CA GLY A 97 1.74 -6.07 -2.47
C GLY A 97 3.01 -6.40 -3.24
N SER A 98 2.99 -7.24 -4.29
CA SER A 98 4.20 -7.45 -5.08
C SER A 98 4.64 -6.17 -5.81
N ILE A 99 3.73 -5.26 -6.15
CA ILE A 99 4.07 -3.97 -6.77
C ILE A 99 4.94 -3.06 -5.90
N VAL A 100 4.86 -3.18 -4.57
CA VAL A 100 5.70 -2.41 -3.63
C VAL A 100 6.85 -3.23 -3.02
N ARG A 101 6.86 -4.55 -3.23
CA ARG A 101 7.90 -5.45 -2.72
C ARG A 101 8.93 -5.82 -3.79
N ASN A 102 8.55 -5.78 -5.06
CA ASN A 102 9.48 -5.88 -6.18
C ASN A 102 10.13 -4.53 -6.43
N THR A 103 11.45 -4.48 -6.46
CA THR A 103 12.22 -3.24 -6.60
C THR A 103 11.95 -2.51 -7.93
N GLU A 104 11.84 -3.23 -9.03
CA GLU A 104 11.66 -2.67 -10.38
C GLU A 104 10.24 -2.14 -10.56
N SER A 105 9.22 -2.95 -10.23
CA SER A 105 7.81 -2.52 -10.26
C SER A 105 7.57 -1.32 -9.35
N TYR A 106 8.18 -1.32 -8.16
CA TYR A 106 8.07 -0.22 -7.21
C TYR A 106 8.71 1.06 -7.74
N ALA A 107 9.91 0.97 -8.32
CA ALA A 107 10.57 2.12 -8.95
C ALA A 107 9.74 2.66 -10.13
N SER A 108 9.21 1.78 -10.98
CA SER A 108 8.36 2.13 -12.13
C SER A 108 7.08 2.85 -11.67
N LEU A 109 6.43 2.37 -10.61
CA LEU A 109 5.27 3.02 -10.01
C LEU A 109 5.60 4.42 -9.50
N LEU A 110 6.69 4.58 -8.74
CA LEU A 110 7.11 5.90 -8.24
C LEU A 110 7.46 6.84 -9.40
N ASP A 111 8.12 6.35 -10.45
CA ASP A 111 8.43 7.14 -11.63
C ASP A 111 7.16 7.60 -12.35
N ALA A 112 6.14 6.75 -12.45
CA ALA A 112 4.84 7.12 -13.01
C ALA A 112 4.17 8.22 -12.15
N ILE A 113 4.16 8.10 -10.82
CA ILE A 113 3.60 9.12 -9.93
C ILE A 113 4.24 10.49 -10.18
N GLY A 114 5.57 10.54 -10.24
CA GLY A 114 6.31 11.78 -10.55
C GLY A 114 6.05 12.29 -11.97
N ARG A 115 6.03 11.41 -12.97
CA ARG A 115 5.86 11.75 -14.39
C ARG A 115 4.46 12.30 -14.70
N TYR A 116 3.43 11.76 -14.07
CA TYR A 116 2.05 12.23 -14.22
C TYR A 116 1.68 13.31 -13.19
N ASN A 117 2.65 13.78 -12.40
CA ASN A 117 2.52 14.88 -11.45
C ASN A 117 1.37 14.66 -10.45
N LEU A 118 1.18 13.42 -10.03
CA LEU A 118 0.20 13.05 -9.01
C LEU A 118 0.66 13.59 -7.66
N PHE A 119 -0.24 14.25 -6.92
CA PHE A 119 0.07 14.86 -5.64
C PHE A 119 0.48 13.81 -4.60
N CYS A 120 -0.24 12.70 -4.53
CA CYS A 120 0.14 11.58 -3.69
C CYS A 120 -0.38 10.24 -4.22
N ALA A 121 0.21 9.16 -3.72
CA ALA A 121 -0.26 7.81 -3.94
C ALA A 121 -0.28 7.00 -2.64
N ILE A 122 -1.30 6.15 -2.50
CA ILE A 122 -1.45 5.20 -1.41
C ILE A 122 -1.41 3.78 -1.96
N MET A 123 -0.53 2.95 -1.40
CA MET A 123 -0.37 1.55 -1.77
C MET A 123 -0.26 0.64 -0.54
N PHE A 124 -0.32 -0.67 -0.77
CA PHE A 124 -0.40 -1.68 0.28
C PHE A 124 0.60 -2.82 0.03
N ASP A 125 1.16 -3.42 1.09
CA ASP A 125 2.17 -4.49 0.97
C ASP A 125 1.67 -5.91 1.28
N ALA A 126 0.36 -6.09 1.49
CA ALA A 126 -0.23 -7.41 1.69
C ALA A 126 -0.14 -8.27 0.42
N ALA A 127 0.34 -9.51 0.55
CA ALA A 127 0.49 -10.42 -0.60
C ALA A 127 -0.83 -10.72 -1.32
N ARG A 128 -1.94 -10.79 -0.58
CA ARG A 128 -3.29 -10.95 -1.12
C ARG A 128 -4.14 -9.82 -0.58
N LEU A 129 -4.05 -8.64 -1.19
CA LEU A 129 -4.82 -7.49 -0.73
C LEU A 129 -6.31 -7.84 -0.76
N GLN A 130 -7.05 -7.46 0.29
CA GLN A 130 -8.49 -7.54 0.35
C GLN A 130 -9.03 -6.11 0.35
N PRO A 131 -9.45 -5.56 -0.80
CA PRO A 131 -9.86 -4.16 -0.93
C PRO A 131 -10.95 -3.73 0.05
N ILE A 132 -11.83 -4.66 0.46
CA ILE A 132 -12.86 -4.38 1.46
C ILE A 132 -12.32 -3.85 2.79
N PHE A 133 -11.08 -4.19 3.16
CA PHE A 133 -10.45 -3.67 4.38
C PHE A 133 -9.79 -2.30 4.22
N THR A 134 -9.63 -1.80 2.98
CA THR A 134 -9.05 -0.48 2.69
C THR A 134 -10.11 0.61 2.64
N TRP A 135 -11.36 0.28 2.28
CA TRP A 135 -12.38 1.30 2.04
C TRP A 135 -12.63 2.28 3.20
N PRO A 136 -12.83 1.84 4.46
CA PRO A 136 -13.03 2.80 5.56
C PRO A 136 -11.86 3.77 5.74
N PHE A 137 -10.64 3.30 5.47
CA PHE A 137 -9.43 4.12 5.52
C PHE A 137 -9.40 5.14 4.37
N LEU A 138 -9.67 4.71 3.14
CA LEU A 138 -9.64 5.56 1.96
C LEU A 138 -10.76 6.62 1.94
N ILE A 139 -11.94 6.29 2.48
CA ILE A 139 -13.03 7.25 2.66
C ILE A 139 -12.59 8.38 3.59
N HIS A 140 -12.02 8.05 4.76
CA HIS A 140 -11.51 9.05 5.70
C HIS A 140 -10.45 9.95 5.05
N ILE A 141 -9.53 9.38 4.26
CA ILE A 141 -8.53 10.16 3.53
C ILE A 141 -9.18 11.10 2.51
N THR A 142 -10.17 10.61 1.78
CA THR A 142 -10.88 11.40 0.79
C THR A 142 -11.62 12.56 1.46
N GLU A 143 -12.33 12.30 2.56
CA GLU A 143 -13.00 13.35 3.34
C GLU A 143 -11.99 14.39 3.85
N GLY A 144 -10.96 13.97 4.58
CA GLY A 144 -9.98 14.87 5.18
C GLY A 144 -9.17 15.68 4.17
N VAL A 145 -8.74 15.07 3.05
CA VAL A 145 -7.87 15.75 2.09
C VAL A 145 -8.68 16.50 1.03
N ILE A 146 -9.69 15.86 0.43
CA ILE A 146 -10.39 16.40 -0.73
C ILE A 146 -11.52 17.34 -0.33
N ILE A 147 -12.23 17.03 0.74
CA ILE A 147 -13.39 17.82 1.21
C ILE A 147 -12.92 18.87 2.21
N GLU A 148 -12.17 18.47 3.23
CA GLU A 148 -11.76 19.35 4.33
C GLU A 148 -10.45 20.12 4.03
N GLY A 149 -9.64 19.65 3.08
CA GLY A 149 -8.41 20.34 2.65
C GLY A 149 -7.24 20.19 3.62
N HIS A 150 -7.24 19.18 4.47
CA HIS A 150 -6.15 18.90 5.39
C HIS A 150 -4.93 18.28 4.70
N CYS A 151 -3.78 18.39 5.36
CA CYS A 151 -2.52 17.78 4.92
C CYS A 151 -2.65 16.25 4.86
N VAL A 152 -2.21 15.63 3.76
CA VAL A 152 -2.43 14.18 3.56
C VAL A 152 -1.69 13.33 4.57
N GLU A 153 -0.50 13.75 5.00
CA GLU A 153 0.29 13.07 6.01
C GLU A 153 -0.48 12.98 7.34
N ASP A 154 -1.03 14.10 7.81
CA ASP A 154 -1.78 14.17 9.08
C ASP A 154 -3.08 13.34 9.00
N VAL A 155 -3.80 13.45 7.88
CA VAL A 155 -5.04 12.69 7.65
C VAL A 155 -4.77 11.19 7.60
N VAL A 156 -3.69 10.76 6.93
CA VAL A 156 -3.32 9.33 6.89
C VAL A 156 -3.05 8.82 8.31
N GLU A 157 -2.28 9.54 9.12
CA GLU A 157 -2.01 9.11 10.51
C GLU A 157 -3.29 9.03 11.36
N ALA A 158 -4.17 10.02 11.22
CA ALA A 158 -5.48 10.03 11.89
C ALA A 158 -6.38 8.88 11.41
N ALA A 159 -6.43 8.61 10.10
CA ALA A 159 -7.24 7.52 9.52
C ALA A 159 -6.71 6.14 9.91
N LEU A 160 -5.39 5.97 10.03
CA LEU A 160 -4.79 4.76 10.59
C LEU A 160 -5.24 4.53 12.05
N GLY A 161 -5.49 5.63 12.79
CA GLY A 161 -6.17 5.74 14.09
C GLY A 161 -7.28 4.75 14.33
N THR A 162 -8.16 4.71 13.33
CA THR A 162 -9.44 4.03 13.39
C THR A 162 -9.44 2.75 12.55
N SER A 163 -8.39 2.52 11.75
CA SER A 163 -8.29 1.44 10.76
C SER A 163 -7.64 0.15 11.29
N ARG A 164 -8.14 -0.38 12.41
CA ARG A 164 -7.57 -1.59 13.05
C ARG A 164 -7.58 -2.83 12.16
N ARG A 165 -8.63 -3.01 11.36
CA ARG A 165 -8.76 -4.17 10.44
C ARG A 165 -7.73 -4.11 9.32
N LEU A 166 -7.46 -2.92 8.79
CA LEU A 166 -6.44 -2.68 7.79
C LEU A 166 -5.05 -3.07 8.33
N GLY A 167 -4.70 -2.60 9.53
CA GLY A 167 -3.37 -2.85 10.10
C GLY A 167 -3.02 -4.31 10.32
N ARG A 168 -4.00 -5.13 10.70
CA ARG A 168 -3.80 -6.59 10.80
C ARG A 168 -3.50 -7.23 9.45
N HIS A 169 -3.94 -6.61 8.37
CA HIS A 169 -3.92 -7.16 7.03
C HIS A 169 -2.71 -6.70 6.22
N THR A 170 -2.39 -5.40 6.27
CA THR A 170 -1.40 -4.78 5.37
C THR A 170 -0.66 -3.64 6.04
N GLY A 171 0.57 -3.39 5.60
CA GLY A 171 1.20 -2.07 5.74
C GLY A 171 0.65 -1.12 4.68
N VAL A 172 0.84 0.18 4.91
CA VAL A 172 0.41 1.26 4.02
C VAL A 172 1.64 2.05 3.60
N TYR A 173 1.75 2.35 2.31
CA TYR A 173 2.75 3.24 1.75
C TYR A 173 2.06 4.52 1.32
N LEU A 174 2.62 5.65 1.70
CA LEU A 174 2.23 6.97 1.25
C LEU A 174 3.42 7.55 0.49
N ALA A 175 3.25 7.82 -0.80
CA ALA A 175 4.19 8.59 -1.60
C ALA A 175 3.59 9.98 -1.81
N VAL A 176 4.29 11.04 -1.37
CA VAL A 176 3.85 12.43 -1.55
C VAL A 176 4.84 13.15 -2.46
N LEU A 177 4.31 13.83 -3.47
CA LEU A 177 5.10 14.65 -4.37
C LEU A 177 5.46 15.97 -3.69
N CYS A 178 6.76 16.17 -3.50
CA CYS A 178 7.27 17.40 -2.90
C CYS A 178 7.15 18.57 -3.89
N PRO A 179 6.78 19.77 -3.42
CA PRO A 179 6.93 20.98 -4.20
C PRO A 179 8.41 21.19 -4.54
N THR A 180 8.76 21.05 -5.81
CA THR A 180 10.11 21.38 -6.31
C THR A 180 10.00 22.57 -7.26
N SER A 181 10.97 23.49 -7.17
CA SER A 181 11.12 24.58 -8.14
C SER A 181 11.54 24.09 -9.53
N SER A 182 11.97 22.82 -9.62
CA SER A 182 12.39 22.20 -10.87
C SER A 182 11.19 21.63 -11.64
N SER A 183 11.07 22.03 -12.90
CA SER A 183 10.16 21.40 -13.87
C SER A 183 10.63 20.02 -14.32
N ILE A 184 11.95 19.79 -14.33
CA ILE A 184 12.60 18.58 -14.85
C ILE A 184 12.85 17.51 -13.79
N ARG A 185 12.90 17.88 -12.50
CA ARG A 185 13.14 16.96 -11.40
C ARG A 185 12.06 17.04 -10.35
N LYS A 186 11.45 15.89 -10.09
CA LYS A 186 10.44 15.69 -9.05
C LYS A 186 11.02 14.83 -7.94
N VAL A 187 10.62 15.12 -6.71
CA VAL A 187 11.04 14.36 -5.53
C VAL A 187 9.79 13.81 -4.86
N LEU A 188 9.78 12.52 -4.61
CA LEU A 188 8.74 11.84 -3.86
C LEU A 188 9.28 11.49 -2.47
N ASN A 189 8.58 11.95 -1.44
CA ASN A 189 8.79 11.49 -0.08
C ASN A 189 7.94 10.24 0.13
N ILE A 190 8.56 9.17 0.64
CA ILE A 190 7.87 7.91 0.88
C ILE A 190 7.85 7.63 2.37
N THR A 191 6.65 7.42 2.90
CA THR A 191 6.43 6.97 4.26
C THR A 191 5.76 5.60 4.25
N LYS A 192 6.29 4.68 5.04
CA LYS A 192 5.68 3.36 5.28
C LYS A 192 5.12 3.31 6.69
N TYR A 193 3.86 2.89 6.78
CA TYR A 193 3.15 2.64 8.02
C TYR A 193 2.93 1.15 8.20
N VAL A 194 3.37 0.61 9.34
CA VAL A 194 3.20 -0.80 9.69
C VAL A 194 2.51 -0.92 11.03
N TRP A 195 1.38 -1.62 11.04
CA TRP A 195 0.69 -1.90 12.29
C TRP A 195 1.50 -2.82 13.19
N SER A 196 1.59 -2.44 14.45
CA SER A 196 2.26 -3.17 15.50
C SER A 196 1.25 -3.61 16.55
N HIS A 197 1.34 -4.88 16.92
CA HIS A 197 0.59 -5.43 18.04
C HIS A 197 1.50 -6.26 18.90
N ARG A 198 1.49 -5.97 20.19
CA ARG A 198 2.39 -6.56 21.17
C ARG A 198 2.47 -8.09 21.11
N ASP A 199 1.35 -8.77 20.84
CA ASP A 199 1.25 -10.24 20.89
C ASP A 199 1.09 -10.94 19.54
N HIS A 200 0.96 -10.20 18.43
CA HIS A 200 0.69 -10.79 17.12
C HIS A 200 1.68 -10.31 16.05
N ARG A 201 2.03 -9.02 16.12
CA ARG A 201 2.91 -8.34 15.18
C ARG A 201 3.84 -7.39 15.94
N PRO A 202 4.63 -7.89 16.91
CA PRO A 202 5.52 -7.07 17.73
C PRO A 202 6.46 -6.26 16.83
N TRP A 203 6.42 -4.95 17.00
CA TRP A 203 7.20 -4.01 16.19
C TRP A 203 6.97 -4.15 14.66
N GLY A 204 5.74 -4.45 14.25
CA GLY A 204 5.42 -4.61 12.83
C GLY A 204 5.86 -5.95 12.22
N GLN A 205 6.51 -6.81 13.00
CA GLN A 205 7.04 -8.09 12.56
C GLN A 205 6.09 -9.24 12.98
N PRO A 206 5.49 -9.99 12.03
CA PRO A 206 4.52 -11.01 12.37
C PRO A 206 5.14 -12.16 13.17
N LEU A 207 4.38 -12.70 14.11
CA LEU A 207 4.63 -14.03 14.69
C LEU A 207 3.94 -15.08 13.82
N PRO A 208 4.56 -16.26 13.61
CA PRO A 208 3.93 -17.30 12.82
C PRO A 208 2.69 -17.85 13.54
N VAL A 209 1.72 -18.26 12.73
CA VAL A 209 0.46 -18.87 13.22
C VAL A 209 0.74 -20.22 13.89
N GLN A 210 1.72 -20.97 13.38
CA GLN A 210 2.14 -22.25 13.94
C GLN A 210 3.58 -22.17 14.44
N CYS A 211 3.88 -22.93 15.50
CA CYS A 211 5.25 -23.12 15.92
C CYS A 211 5.99 -23.99 14.90
N PRO A 212 7.10 -23.51 14.30
CA PRO A 212 7.84 -24.27 13.28
C PRO A 212 8.46 -25.56 13.83
N GLN A 213 8.61 -25.67 15.15
CA GLN A 213 9.19 -26.86 15.80
C GLN A 213 8.16 -27.94 16.12
N CYS A 214 6.89 -27.59 16.41
CA CYS A 214 5.91 -28.56 16.92
C CYS A 214 4.51 -28.45 16.29
N GLY A 215 4.33 -27.57 15.30
CA GLY A 215 3.06 -27.37 14.60
C GLY A 215 1.93 -26.74 15.41
N THR A 216 2.08 -26.58 16.73
CA THR A 216 1.02 -26.05 17.59
C THR A 216 0.64 -24.62 17.19
N LEU A 217 -0.67 -24.37 17.08
CA LEU A 217 -1.26 -23.08 16.77
C LEU A 217 -1.10 -22.08 17.94
N GLN A 218 -0.51 -20.92 17.64
CA GLN A 218 -0.46 -19.66 18.41
C GLN A 218 -0.53 -19.73 19.95
N LYS A 219 0.25 -20.62 20.57
CA LYS A 219 0.49 -20.58 22.02
C LYS A 219 1.81 -19.85 22.31
N TRP A 220 1.87 -18.54 22.06
CA TRP A 220 3.07 -17.73 22.32
C TRP A 220 3.02 -17.11 23.71
N GLN A 221 3.90 -17.57 24.61
CA GLN A 221 4.10 -16.90 25.90
C GLN A 221 5.14 -15.80 25.71
N ARG A 222 4.72 -14.56 25.91
CA ARG A 222 5.62 -13.40 25.89
C ARG A 222 6.38 -13.30 27.20
N SER A 223 7.69 -13.14 27.11
CA SER A 223 8.52 -12.62 28.19
C SER A 223 9.06 -11.26 27.77
N THR A 224 8.86 -10.25 28.62
CA THR A 224 9.49 -8.93 28.43
C THR A 224 10.97 -9.06 28.75
N CYS A 225 11.83 -8.63 27.82
CA CYS A 225 13.24 -8.45 28.08
C CYS A 225 13.61 -6.99 27.77
N HIS A 226 14.66 -6.50 28.43
CA HIS A 226 15.14 -5.13 28.36
C HIS A 226 15.40 -4.64 26.91
N HIS A 227 15.43 -3.31 26.70
CA HIS A 227 15.88 -2.64 25.48
C HIS A 227 14.99 -2.79 24.21
N SER A 228 13.67 -2.68 24.34
CA SER A 228 12.74 -2.69 23.18
C SER A 228 12.71 -4.00 22.37
N THR A 229 13.07 -5.12 22.99
CA THR A 229 12.98 -6.46 22.39
C THR A 229 11.91 -7.29 23.09
N TYR A 230 10.97 -7.82 22.31
CA TYR A 230 10.03 -8.82 22.77
C TYR A 230 10.58 -10.22 22.53
N ILE A 231 10.44 -11.09 23.53
CA ILE A 231 10.76 -12.51 23.44
C ILE A 231 9.46 -13.29 23.52
N PHE A 232 9.26 -14.23 22.61
CA PHE A 232 8.10 -15.11 22.57
C PHE A 232 8.58 -16.55 22.61
N LYS A 233 8.08 -17.33 23.56
CA LYS A 233 8.38 -18.75 23.70
C LYS A 233 7.14 -19.56 23.35
N CYS A 234 7.31 -20.68 22.66
CA CYS A 234 6.24 -21.64 22.47
C CYS A 234 5.80 -22.17 23.84
N HIS A 235 4.53 -22.00 24.18
CA HIS A 235 3.92 -22.41 25.44
C HIS A 235 3.38 -23.85 25.39
N TYR A 236 3.49 -24.52 24.24
CA TYR A 236 3.16 -25.95 24.17
C TYR A 236 4.17 -26.78 24.96
N HIS A 237 3.69 -27.51 25.96
CA HIS A 237 4.53 -28.27 26.89
C HIS A 237 5.35 -29.38 26.22
N LYS A 238 4.91 -29.93 25.07
CA LYS A 238 5.68 -30.92 24.29
C LYS A 238 6.47 -30.30 23.13
N CYS A 239 6.70 -28.99 23.13
CA CYS A 239 7.51 -28.36 22.09
C CYS A 239 8.97 -28.83 22.20
N GLY A 240 9.45 -29.55 21.19
CA GLY A 240 10.79 -30.17 21.21
C GLY A 240 10.84 -31.55 21.84
N TRP A 241 9.68 -32.12 22.17
CA TRP A 241 9.54 -33.53 22.54
C TRP A 241 9.64 -34.41 21.30
N ASP A 242 10.45 -35.45 21.38
CA ASP A 242 10.55 -36.49 20.37
C ASP A 242 9.70 -37.70 20.80
N ILE A 243 8.77 -38.11 19.93
CA ILE A 243 7.82 -39.19 20.24
C ILE A 243 8.53 -40.56 20.26
N VAL A 244 9.60 -40.72 19.48
CA VAL A 244 10.31 -42.00 19.33
C VAL A 244 11.20 -42.26 20.55
N SER A 245 11.96 -41.25 20.98
CA SER A 245 12.84 -41.37 22.14
C SER A 245 12.12 -41.17 23.47
N GLY A 246 10.93 -40.56 23.46
CA GLY A 246 10.22 -40.21 24.69
C GLY A 246 10.97 -39.18 25.54
N THR A 247 11.76 -38.30 24.91
CA THR A 247 12.54 -37.26 25.61
C THR A 247 12.51 -35.91 24.88
N PHE A 248 12.92 -34.85 25.58
CA PHE A 248 13.08 -33.52 24.98
C PHE A 248 14.44 -33.41 24.31
N HIS A 249 14.47 -33.28 22.98
CA HIS A 249 15.71 -33.05 22.22
C HIS A 249 16.00 -31.57 22.02
N LYS A 250 14.98 -30.71 22.13
CA LYS A 250 15.11 -29.26 21.94
C LYS A 250 14.31 -28.49 23.00
N PRO A 251 14.82 -27.33 23.46
CA PRO A 251 14.00 -26.43 24.25
C PRO A 251 12.81 -25.90 23.43
N PRO A 252 11.76 -25.36 24.07
CA PRO A 252 10.66 -24.76 23.33
C PRO A 252 11.15 -23.63 22.43
N HIS A 253 10.60 -23.57 21.21
CA HIS A 253 11.02 -22.60 20.20
C HIS A 253 10.83 -21.15 20.68
N ILE A 254 11.80 -20.28 20.35
CA ILE A 254 11.82 -18.88 20.78
C ILE A 254 11.92 -17.95 19.57
N PHE A 255 11.07 -16.92 19.54
CA PHE A 255 11.20 -15.76 18.67
C PHE A 255 11.67 -14.54 19.44
N LYS A 256 12.61 -13.81 18.85
CA LYS A 256 13.00 -12.47 19.30
C LYS A 256 12.55 -11.45 18.27
N ARG A 257 12.00 -10.33 18.73
CA ARG A 257 11.45 -9.26 17.90
C ARG A 257 11.90 -7.94 18.49
N THR A 258 12.83 -7.28 17.81
CA THR A 258 13.45 -6.03 18.26
C THR A 258 12.85 -4.86 17.51
N LYS A 259 12.63 -3.73 18.19
CA LYS A 259 12.20 -2.50 17.55
C LYS A 259 13.16 -2.14 16.41
N PRO A 260 12.69 -1.97 15.16
CA PRO A 260 13.53 -1.51 14.07
C PRO A 260 14.13 -0.13 14.39
N LYS A 261 15.31 0.16 13.84
CA LYS A 261 15.89 1.51 13.93
C LYS A 261 15.05 2.49 13.12
N ASN A 262 15.05 3.76 13.50
CA ASN A 262 14.40 4.85 12.77
C ASN A 262 12.89 4.68 12.54
N VAL A 263 12.20 4.02 13.48
CA VAL A 263 10.74 3.96 13.47
C VAL A 263 10.15 4.82 14.58
N GLU A 264 9.25 5.69 14.17
CA GLU A 264 8.39 6.47 15.06
C GLU A 264 7.16 5.64 15.43
N VAL A 265 6.72 5.74 16.67
CA VAL A 265 5.53 5.03 17.16
C VAL A 265 4.37 6.01 17.17
N ILE A 266 3.41 5.81 16.27
CA ILE A 266 2.12 6.50 16.28
C ILE A 266 1.22 5.69 17.21
N GLN A 267 1.18 6.09 18.48
CA GLN A 267 0.51 5.31 19.52
C GLN A 267 -1.01 5.35 19.37
N GLN A 268 -1.63 4.17 19.35
CA GLN A 268 -3.09 4.04 19.20
C GLN A 268 -3.64 2.94 20.12
N GLY A 269 -3.95 3.34 21.35
CA GLY A 269 -4.49 2.46 22.37
C GLY A 269 -3.42 1.73 23.18
N LYS A 270 -3.86 0.76 24.00
CA LYS A 270 -3.03 0.13 25.05
C LYS A 270 -2.04 -0.91 24.53
N PHE A 271 -2.38 -1.61 23.44
CA PHE A 271 -1.61 -2.77 22.94
C PHE A 271 -1.27 -2.72 21.44
N THR A 272 -1.80 -1.71 20.76
CA THR A 272 -1.65 -1.47 19.32
C THR A 272 -0.99 -0.14 19.08
N ALA A 273 -0.25 -0.05 17.98
CA ALA A 273 0.28 1.20 17.47
C ALA A 273 0.51 1.04 15.97
N TRP A 274 0.66 2.16 15.27
CA TRP A 274 1.30 2.15 13.96
C TRP A 274 2.75 2.56 14.11
N LEU A 275 3.61 1.96 13.30
CA LEU A 275 5.00 2.35 13.18
C LEU A 275 5.16 3.10 11.88
N LYS A 276 5.71 4.31 11.98
CA LYS A 276 6.04 5.14 10.84
C LYS A 276 7.52 5.03 10.56
N SER A 277 7.87 4.78 9.29
CA SER A 277 9.24 4.78 8.81
C SER A 277 9.33 5.59 7.52
N THR A 278 10.22 6.57 7.50
CA THR A 278 10.56 7.29 6.27
C THR A 278 11.50 6.43 5.44
N LEU A 279 11.12 6.18 4.19
CA LEU A 279 11.96 5.48 3.22
C LEU A 279 12.80 6.52 2.44
N PRO A 280 13.92 6.10 1.81
CA PRO A 280 14.70 7.01 0.97
C PRO A 280 13.82 7.69 -0.08
N PRO A 281 13.95 9.01 -0.28
CA PRO A 281 13.16 9.71 -1.28
C PRO A 281 13.49 9.22 -2.68
N ARG A 282 12.52 9.26 -3.59
CA ARG A 282 12.72 8.96 -5.01
C ARG A 282 12.82 10.25 -5.80
N VAL A 283 13.92 10.41 -6.54
CA VAL A 283 14.06 11.47 -7.53
C VAL A 283 13.61 10.91 -8.87
N VAL A 284 12.69 11.62 -9.53
CA VAL A 284 12.15 11.28 -10.84
C VAL A 284 12.57 12.38 -11.82
N ASP A 285 13.34 12.01 -12.83
CA ASP A 285 13.65 12.90 -13.95
C ASP A 285 12.47 12.87 -14.93
N VAL A 286 11.76 13.99 -15.03
CA VAL A 286 10.66 14.17 -15.98
C VAL A 286 11.28 14.55 -17.31
N LYS A 287 11.33 13.60 -18.25
CA LYS A 287 11.66 13.91 -19.64
C LYS A 287 10.65 14.93 -20.15
N VAL A 288 11.13 16.07 -20.60
CA VAL A 288 10.33 17.03 -21.37
C VAL A 288 9.99 16.30 -22.67
N VAL A 289 8.73 15.85 -22.78
CA VAL A 289 8.16 15.29 -24.02
C VAL A 289 7.45 16.42 -24.72
#